data_AF-A0A921BMA1-F1
#
_entry.id   AF-A0A921BMA1-F1
#
_cell.length_a   1.000
_cell.length_b   1.000
_cell.length_c   1.000
_cell.angle_alpha   90.00
_cell.angle_beta   90.00
_cell.angle_gamma   90.00
#
_symmetry.space_group_name_H-M   'P 1'
#
loop_
_entity.id
_entity.type
_entity.pdbx_description
1 polymer ?
#
loop_
_entity_poly.entity_id
_entity_poly.type
_entity_poly.pdbx_seq_one_letter_code
_entity_poly.pdbx_strand_id
1 'polypeptide(L)' 'MARTDEGPVAMWEGDAGYEGVDPSQPGPRHRLTMAEDRYSFQDDRT' A
#
# COMPACT_ATOMS: atom_id res chain seq x y z
N MET A 1 -1.73 -7.24 6.35
CA MET A 1 -2.63 -6.59 5.36
C MET A 1 -3.36 -5.48 6.07
N ALA A 2 -3.26 -4.26 5.55
CA ALA A 2 -3.94 -3.09 6.09
C ALA A 2 -5.29 -2.85 5.38
N ARG A 3 -6.14 -2.00 5.95
CA ARG A 3 -7.38 -1.54 5.32
C ARG A 3 -7.37 -0.01 5.25
N THR A 4 -7.76 0.51 4.11
CA THR A 4 -8.04 1.94 3.90
C THR A 4 -9.52 2.12 3.53
N ASP A 5 -9.95 3.36 3.39
CA ASP A 5 -11.31 3.68 2.90
C ASP A 5 -11.53 3.18 1.46
N GLU A 6 -10.45 3.07 0.67
CA GLU A 6 -10.50 2.54 -0.70
C GLU A 6 -10.55 1.01 -0.75
N GLY A 7 -10.16 0.32 0.32
CA GLY A 7 -10.19 -1.14 0.40
C GLY A 7 -8.94 -1.75 1.05
N PRO A 8 -8.77 -3.08 0.94
CA PRO A 8 -7.59 -3.75 1.47
C PRO A 8 -6.32 -3.37 0.72
N VAL A 9 -5.23 -3.21 1.45
CA VAL A 9 -3.91 -2.90 0.91
C VAL A 9 -2.90 -3.96 1.32
N ALA A 10 -2.25 -4.56 0.33
CA ALA A 10 -1.07 -5.38 0.51
C ALA A 10 0.17 -4.50 0.31
N MET A 11 1.06 -4.46 1.30
CA MET A 11 2.32 -3.71 1.29
C MET A 11 3.47 -4.70 1.41
N TRP A 12 4.60 -4.41 0.79
CA TRP A 12 5.81 -5.24 0.82
C TRP A 12 7.03 -4.44 1.29
N GLU A 13 8.13 -5.16 1.52
CA GLU A 13 9.43 -4.56 1.78
C GLU A 13 9.74 -3.46 0.75
N GLY A 14 10.16 -2.30 1.24
CA GLY A 14 10.31 -1.07 0.44
C GLY A 14 9.11 -0.12 0.49
N ASP A 15 7.94 -0.53 0.97
CA ASP A 15 6.85 0.41 1.31
C ASP A 15 7.08 1.02 2.70
N ALA A 16 6.94 2.33 2.81
CA ALA A 16 7.09 3.06 4.06
C ALA A 16 6.18 2.55 5.18
N GLY A 17 4.99 2.05 4.83
CA GLY A 17 4.01 1.51 5.76
C GLY A 17 4.18 0.04 6.12
N TYR A 18 5.16 -0.66 5.53
CA TYR A 18 5.27 -2.11 5.62
C TYR A 18 5.49 -2.60 7.07
N GLU A 19 6.51 -2.09 7.75
CA GLU A 19 6.88 -2.50 9.11
C GLU A 19 5.80 -2.15 10.14
N GLY A 20 5.20 -0.95 10.00
CA GLY A 20 4.17 -0.46 10.91
C GLY A 20 2.76 -0.96 10.61
N VAL A 21 2.56 -1.65 9.48
CA VAL A 21 1.23 -1.98 8.93
C VAL A 21 0.36 -0.70 8.81
N ASP A 22 0.98 0.44 8.52
CA ASP A 22 0.34 1.75 8.43
C ASP A 22 0.42 2.29 6.99
N PRO A 23 -0.65 2.17 6.19
CA PRO A 23 -0.65 2.64 4.80
C PRO A 23 -0.58 4.17 4.67
N SER A 24 -0.81 4.91 5.76
CA SER A 24 -0.74 6.37 5.80
C SER A 24 0.67 6.89 6.10
N GLN A 25 1.58 6.04 6.56
CA GLN A 25 2.95 6.41 6.87
C GLN A 25 3.64 7.02 5.63
N PRO A 26 4.23 8.23 5.72
CA PRO A 26 4.84 8.90 4.58
C PRO A 26 6.13 8.20 4.14
N GLY A 27 6.38 8.16 2.83
CA GLY A 27 7.60 7.61 2.23
C GLY A 27 7.33 6.80 0.96
N PRO A 28 8.33 6.03 0.47
CA PRO A 28 8.25 5.25 -0.75
C PRO A 28 7.11 4.22 -0.72
N ARG A 29 6.53 3.92 -1.88
CA ARG A 29 5.45 2.93 -2.02
C ARG A 29 5.92 1.67 -2.73
N HIS A 30 5.44 0.54 -2.25
CA HIS A 30 5.55 -0.76 -2.88
C HIS A 30 4.37 -1.60 -2.42
N ARG A 31 3.22 -1.40 -3.08
CA ARG A 31 1.92 -1.88 -2.61
C ARG A 31 0.89 -2.12 -3.71
N LEU A 32 -0.12 -2.92 -3.36
CA LEU A 32 -1.33 -3.16 -4.14
C LEU A 32 -2.56 -2.76 -3.31
N THR A 33 -3.32 -1.80 -3.83
CA THR A 33 -4.65 -1.44 -3.33
C THR A 33 -5.71 -2.18 -4.13
N MET A 34 -6.61 -2.86 -3.42
CA MET A 34 -7.74 -3.59 -3.99
C MET A 34 -9.01 -2.79 -3.72
N ALA A 35 -9.33 -1.88 -4.64
CA ALA A 35 -10.59 -1.15 -4.62
C ALA A 35 -11.74 -2.03 -5.13
N GLU A 36 -12.97 -1.59 -4.92
CA GLU A 36 -14.18 -2.33 -5.32
C GLU A 36 -14.22 -2.65 -6.83
N ASP A 37 -13.77 -1.71 -7.67
CA ASP A 37 -13.83 -1.77 -9.12
C ASP A 37 -12.44 -1.89 -9.79
N ARG A 38 -11.36 -1.82 -9.02
CA ARG A 38 -10.00 -1.67 -9.56
C ARG A 38 -8.91 -2.24 -8.65
N TYR A 39 -7.85 -2.74 -9.28
CA TYR A 39 -6.55 -2.96 -8.67
C TYR A 39 -5.58 -1.83 -9.02
N SER A 40 -4.93 -1.23 -8.02
CA SER A 40 -3.89 -0.21 -8.22
C SER A 40 -2.57 -0.67 -7.60
N PHE A 41 -1.56 -0.82 -8.45
CA PHE A 41 -0.20 -1.09 -8.02
C PHE A 41 0.61 0.21 -8.01
N GLN A 42 1.38 0.43 -6.94
CA GLN A 42 2.31 1.56 -6.79
C GLN A 42 3.69 1.03 -6.43
N ASP A 43 4.71 1.46 -7.19
CA ASP A 43 6.12 1.18 -6.92
C ASP A 43 6.95 2.42 -7.24
N ASP A 44 7.39 3.11 -6.19
CA ASP A 44 8.17 4.35 -6.29
C ASP A 44 9.69 4.08 -6.17
N ARG A 45 10.12 2.82 -6.24
CA ARG A 45 11.53 2.45 -6.04
C ARG A 45 12.39 2.62 -7.31
N THR A 46 11.85 3.24 -8.36
CA THR A 46 12.50 3.49 -9.67
C THR A 46 12.89 4.95 -9.87
#